data_AF-A0A1A8NMC1-F1
#
_entry.id   AF-A0A1A8NMC1-F1
#
_cell.length_a   1.000
_cell.length_b   1.000
_cell.length_c   1.000
_cell.angle_alpha   90.00
_cell.angle_beta   90.00
_cell.angle_gamma   90.00
#
_symmetry.space_group_name_H-M   'P 1'
#
loop_
_entity.id
_entity.type
_entity.pdbx_description
1 polymer ?
#
loop_
_entity_poly.entity_id
_entity_poly.type
_entity_poly.pdbx_seq_one_letter_code
_entity_poly.pdbx_strand_id
1 'polypeptide(L)'
;MAKTAIAYKEKMKEISVLSLICSCLYPETRKNIMGEFEDMDIKPIDKRASGQAFEVILKPPSPVSEVAHSITSPPKRDISLEDIQKKLEAAEDRRRFQEAQILRILAEKREHEREVLLKAMEENSNFSRMAEEKLQLKM
;
A
#
# COMPACT_ATOMS: atom_id res chain seq x y z
N MET A 1 17.24 -63.29 9.65
CA MET A 1 16.76 -61.96 9.25
C MET A 1 16.32 -61.12 10.46
N ALA A 2 15.25 -61.48 11.19
CA ALA A 2 14.72 -60.66 12.29
C ALA A 2 15.70 -60.41 13.45
N LYS A 3 16.46 -61.44 13.87
CA LYS A 3 17.43 -61.33 14.98
C LYS A 3 18.57 -60.36 14.66
N THR A 4 19.03 -60.33 13.41
CA THR A 4 20.09 -59.44 12.94
C THR A 4 19.63 -57.98 12.89
N ALA A 5 18.38 -57.75 12.48
CA ALA A 5 17.78 -56.41 12.46
C ALA A 5 17.57 -55.84 13.87
N ILE A 6 17.17 -56.68 14.84
CA ILE A 6 17.04 -56.28 16.25
C ILE A 6 18.40 -55.95 16.85
N ALA A 7 19.41 -56.80 16.63
CA ALA A 7 20.77 -56.54 17.11
C ALA A 7 21.38 -55.26 16.50
N TYR A 8 21.14 -55.00 15.21
CA TYR A 8 21.56 -53.76 14.56
C TYR A 8 20.86 -52.53 15.14
N LYS A 9 19.55 -52.62 15.46
CA LYS A 9 18.80 -51.55 16.11
C LYS A 9 19.35 -51.23 17.50
N GLU A 10 19.72 -52.25 18.29
CA GLU A 10 20.36 -52.06 19.61
C GLU A 10 21.78 -51.50 19.47
N LYS A 11 22.57 -51.92 18.47
CA LYS A 11 23.88 -51.33 18.17
C LYS A 11 23.80 -49.85 17.77
N MET A 12 22.80 -49.48 16.98
CA MET A 12 22.58 -48.10 16.54
C MET A 12 22.15 -47.17 17.68
N LYS A 13 21.54 -47.73 18.73
CA LYS A 13 21.17 -47.02 19.95
C LYS A 13 22.39 -46.65 20.82
N GLU A 14 23.46 -47.45 20.79
CA GLU A 14 24.73 -47.17 21.50
C GLU A 14 25.50 -45.99 20.88
N ILE A 15 25.20 -45.61 19.64
CA ILE A 15 25.84 -44.47 18.98
C ILE A 15 25.20 -43.18 19.51
N SER A 16 25.90 -42.56 20.47
CA SER A 16 25.47 -41.44 21.34
C SER A 16 24.76 -40.26 20.67
N VAL A 17 24.88 -40.07 19.35
CA VAL A 17 24.28 -38.93 18.63
C VAL A 17 22.97 -39.27 17.93
N LEU A 18 22.68 -40.55 17.66
CA LEU A 18 21.49 -40.98 16.93
C LEU A 18 20.21 -40.85 17.77
N SER A 19 20.33 -40.93 19.10
CA SER A 19 19.24 -40.70 20.06
C SER A 19 18.67 -39.27 20.00
N LEU A 20 19.49 -38.29 19.62
CA LEU A 20 19.07 -36.89 19.51
C LEU A 20 18.34 -36.61 18.19
N ILE A 21 18.76 -37.26 17.11
CA ILE A 21 18.33 -36.93 15.74
C ILE A 21 17.13 -37.77 15.28
N CYS A 22 16.96 -39.00 15.81
CA CYS A 22 15.90 -39.92 15.38
C CYS A 22 14.99 -40.37 16.54
N SER A 23 13.77 -39.82 16.58
CA SER A 23 12.72 -40.18 17.55
C SER A 23 12.28 -41.65 17.50
N CYS A 24 12.51 -42.33 16.36
CA CYS A 24 12.09 -43.72 16.15
C CYS A 24 12.94 -44.74 16.94
N LEU A 25 14.15 -44.36 17.38
CA LEU A 25 15.04 -45.25 18.14
C LEU A 25 14.74 -45.23 19.65
N TYR A 26 14.27 -44.10 20.18
CA TYR A 26 13.90 -43.92 21.59
C TYR A 26 12.58 -43.13 21.74
N PRO A 27 11.42 -43.78 21.57
CA PRO A 27 10.12 -43.11 21.70
C PRO A 27 9.84 -42.64 23.13
N GLU A 28 10.36 -43.34 24.15
CA GLU A 28 10.04 -43.03 25.54
C GLU A 28 10.75 -41.79 26.10
N THR A 29 11.96 -41.48 25.64
CA THR A 29 12.70 -40.31 26.14
C THR A 29 12.02 -38.98 25.78
N ARG A 30 11.16 -38.97 24.75
CA ARG A 30 10.41 -37.77 24.34
C ARG A 30 9.05 -37.60 25.01
N LYS A 31 8.49 -38.63 25.66
CA LYS A 31 7.28 -38.45 26.48
C LYS A 31 7.57 -37.63 27.73
N ASN A 32 8.82 -37.65 28.21
CA ASN A 32 9.30 -36.89 29.37
C ASN A 32 9.96 -35.54 29.06
N ILE A 33 9.86 -35.01 27.82
CA ILE A 33 10.14 -33.57 27.54
C ILE A 33 8.90 -32.71 27.90
N MET A 34 7.93 -33.28 28.62
CA MET A 34 6.89 -32.54 29.34
C MET A 34 7.26 -32.38 30.82
N GLY A 35 8.57 -32.32 31.13
CA GLY A 35 9.05 -31.97 32.46
C GLY A 35 8.65 -30.53 32.77
N GLU A 36 8.01 -30.34 33.92
CA GLU A 36 7.66 -29.04 34.50
C GLU A 36 8.91 -28.14 34.54
N PHE A 37 9.04 -27.24 33.57
CA PHE A 37 9.90 -26.08 33.70
C PHE A 37 9.07 -25.05 34.47
N GLU A 38 9.41 -24.78 35.72
CA GLU A 38 8.66 -23.85 36.61
C GLU A 38 8.50 -22.42 36.03
N ASP A 39 9.20 -22.09 34.94
CA ASP A 39 9.24 -20.76 34.28
C ASP A 39 8.75 -20.80 32.80
N MET A 40 8.04 -21.84 32.37
CA MET A 40 7.52 -21.95 31.00
C MET A 40 6.12 -22.57 30.94
N ASP A 41 5.14 -21.77 30.49
CA ASP A 41 3.78 -22.22 30.19
C ASP A 41 3.59 -22.48 28.70
N ILE A 42 3.01 -23.61 28.34
CA ILE A 42 2.69 -23.96 26.94
C ILE A 42 1.17 -24.07 26.79
N LYS A 43 0.59 -23.20 25.96
CA LYS A 43 -0.84 -23.21 25.64
C LYS A 43 -1.05 -23.78 24.24
N PRO A 44 -1.66 -24.97 24.10
CA PRO A 44 -1.98 -25.53 22.78
C PRO A 44 -2.94 -24.62 22.01
N ILE A 45 -2.67 -24.36 20.74
CA ILE A 45 -3.57 -23.60 19.86
C ILE A 45 -4.34 -24.57 18.97
N ASP A 46 -3.63 -25.29 18.09
CA ASP A 46 -4.26 -26.15 17.09
C ASP A 46 -3.38 -27.35 16.70
N LYS A 47 -4.03 -28.46 16.34
CA LYS A 47 -3.34 -29.63 15.78
C LYS A 47 -4.07 -30.09 14.52
N ARG A 48 -3.30 -30.24 13.44
CA ARG A 48 -3.78 -30.62 12.10
C ARG A 48 -2.84 -31.67 11.50
N ALA A 49 -3.28 -32.37 10.46
CA ALA A 49 -2.45 -33.39 9.79
C ALA A 49 -1.10 -32.85 9.31
N SER A 50 -1.02 -31.55 9.01
CA SER A 50 0.21 -30.87 8.59
C SER A 50 1.09 -30.34 9.74
N GLY A 51 0.67 -30.45 11.00
CA GLY A 51 1.50 -30.04 12.14
C GLY A 51 0.73 -29.61 13.38
N GLN A 52 1.45 -29.03 14.34
CA GLN A 52 0.91 -28.57 15.62
C GLN A 52 1.35 -27.12 15.87
N ALA A 53 0.44 -26.32 16.42
CA ALA A 53 0.65 -24.94 16.83
C ALA A 53 0.35 -24.80 18.33
N PHE A 54 1.22 -24.06 19.02
CA PHE A 54 1.10 -23.77 20.45
C PHE A 54 1.76 -22.43 20.75
N GLU A 55 1.27 -21.76 21.77
CA GLU A 55 1.85 -20.56 22.35
C GLU A 55 2.77 -20.95 23.51
N VAL A 56 3.96 -20.36 23.57
CA VAL A 56 4.91 -20.54 24.67
C VAL A 56 5.03 -19.23 25.42
N ILE A 57 4.66 -19.24 26.69
CA ILE A 57 4.69 -18.09 27.60
C ILE A 57 5.84 -18.31 28.57
N LEU A 58 6.90 -17.54 28.42
CA LEU A 58 8.06 -17.58 29.34
C LEU A 58 7.83 -16.70 30.57
N LYS A 59 7.04 -15.63 30.44
CA LYS A 59 6.65 -14.74 31.53
C LYS A 59 5.24 -14.24 31.28
N PRO A 60 4.36 -14.22 32.30
CA PRO A 60 3.03 -13.64 32.16
C PRO A 60 3.15 -12.16 31.78
N PRO A 61 2.17 -11.62 31.01
CA PRO A 61 2.16 -10.21 30.65
C PRO A 61 2.17 -9.35 31.92
N SER A 62 3.08 -8.37 31.94
CA SER A 62 3.21 -7.45 33.07
C SER A 62 1.93 -6.60 33.20
N PRO A 63 1.33 -6.49 34.40
CA PRO A 63 0.09 -5.74 34.61
C PRO A 63 0.22 -4.22 34.34
N VAL A 64 1.44 -3.72 34.14
CA VAL A 64 1.72 -2.32 33.82
C VAL A 64 1.90 -2.05 32.31
N SER A 65 1.87 -3.10 31.47
CA SER A 65 2.10 -3.01 30.02
C SER A 65 0.80 -3.10 29.21
N GLU A 66 -0.33 -2.64 29.76
CA GLU A 66 -1.59 -2.55 29.03
C GLU A 66 -1.73 -1.23 28.26
N VAL A 67 -0.63 -0.74 27.69
CA VAL A 67 -0.69 0.27 26.62
C VAL A 67 0.39 -0.14 25.64
N ALA A 68 0.02 -1.00 24.69
CA ALA A 68 0.72 -1.04 23.42
C ALA A 68 0.86 0.43 22.98
N HIS A 69 2.10 0.85 22.73
CA HIS A 69 2.41 2.09 22.05
C HIS A 69 1.83 2.02 20.63
N SER A 70 0.50 2.04 20.52
CA SER A 70 -0.15 2.37 19.27
C SER A 70 0.13 3.85 19.11
N ILE A 71 0.94 4.17 18.11
CA ILE A 71 0.84 5.48 17.47
C ILE A 71 -0.65 5.59 17.17
N THR A 72 -1.36 6.42 17.92
CA THR A 72 -2.80 6.60 17.80
C THR A 72 -3.06 7.17 16.42
N SER A 73 -3.14 6.30 15.41
CA SER A 73 -3.81 6.65 14.17
C SER A 73 -5.20 7.09 14.59
N PRO A 74 -5.66 8.29 14.21
CA PRO A 74 -7.03 8.71 14.46
C PRO A 74 -7.95 7.55 14.09
N PRO A 75 -8.98 7.25 14.90
CA PRO A 75 -9.86 6.13 14.64
C PRO A 75 -10.27 6.21 13.17
N LYS A 76 -9.94 5.16 12.41
CA LYS A 76 -10.29 5.06 11.00
C LYS A 76 -11.81 5.08 10.97
N ARG A 77 -12.39 6.26 10.75
CA ARG A 77 -13.80 6.35 10.40
C ARG A 77 -13.94 5.55 9.13
N ASP A 78 -14.87 4.60 9.11
CA ASP A 78 -15.15 3.81 7.92
C ASP A 78 -15.58 4.79 6.82
N ILE A 79 -14.69 5.00 5.85
CA ILE A 79 -14.95 5.89 4.73
C ILE A 79 -15.82 5.10 3.76
N SER A 80 -17.04 5.58 3.50
CA SER A 80 -17.93 4.94 2.54
C SER A 80 -17.39 5.08 1.11
N LEU A 81 -17.84 4.21 0.20
CA LEU A 81 -17.51 4.33 -1.22
C LEU A 81 -17.93 5.71 -1.78
N GLU A 82 -19.08 6.21 -1.34
CA GLU A 82 -19.61 7.53 -1.70
C GLU A 82 -18.64 8.67 -1.29
N ASP A 83 -18.11 8.61 -0.07
CA ASP A 83 -17.15 9.61 0.43
C ASP A 83 -15.83 9.59 -0.35
N ILE A 84 -15.40 8.40 -0.79
CA ILE A 84 -14.21 8.25 -1.65
C ILE A 84 -14.47 8.87 -3.02
N GLN A 85 -15.59 8.51 -3.65
CA GLN A 85 -15.99 9.03 -4.96
C GLN A 85 -16.11 10.55 -4.95
N LYS A 86 -16.77 11.12 -3.94
CA LYS A 86 -16.90 12.57 -3.76
C LYS A 86 -15.55 13.28 -3.64
N LYS A 87 -14.57 12.68 -2.96
CA LYS A 87 -13.21 13.23 -2.87
C LYS A 87 -12.47 13.18 -4.21
N LEU A 88 -12.66 12.11 -4.98
CA LEU A 88 -12.08 11.97 -6.32
C LEU A 88 -12.69 12.99 -7.30
N GLU A 89 -14.01 13.13 -7.30
CA GLU A 89 -14.74 14.10 -8.13
C GLU A 89 -14.31 15.54 -7.79
N ALA A 90 -14.26 15.90 -6.50
CA ALA A 90 -13.79 17.22 -6.09
C ALA A 90 -12.34 17.50 -6.53
N ALA A 91 -11.48 16.48 -6.63
CA ALA A 91 -10.14 16.63 -7.17
C ALA A 91 -10.13 16.79 -8.70
N GLU A 92 -11.06 16.13 -9.40
CA GLU A 92 -11.26 16.29 -10.82
C GLU A 92 -11.79 17.68 -11.18
N ASP A 93 -12.77 18.19 -10.44
CA ASP A 93 -13.32 19.53 -10.65
C ASP A 93 -12.24 20.61 -10.50
N ARG A 94 -11.34 20.46 -9.52
CA ARG A 94 -10.19 21.37 -9.38
C ARG A 94 -9.26 21.33 -10.59
N ARG A 95 -9.03 20.16 -11.19
CA ARG A 95 -8.24 20.04 -12.43
C ARG A 95 -8.96 20.70 -13.61
N ARG A 96 -10.24 20.36 -13.81
CA ARG A 96 -11.07 20.92 -14.89
C ARG A 96 -11.19 22.44 -14.78
N PHE A 97 -11.31 22.97 -13.57
CA PHE A 97 -11.35 24.42 -13.35
C PHE A 97 -10.06 25.12 -13.77
N GLN A 98 -8.90 24.57 -13.40
CA GLN A 98 -7.60 25.12 -13.81
C GLN A 98 -7.44 25.07 -15.33
N GLU A 99 -7.81 23.95 -15.96
CA GLU A 99 -7.80 23.79 -17.41
C GLU A 99 -8.71 24.81 -18.10
N ALA A 100 -9.94 24.98 -17.61
CA ALA A 100 -10.88 25.95 -18.14
C ALA A 100 -10.37 27.40 -18.02
N GLN A 101 -9.71 27.75 -16.92
CA GLN A 101 -9.08 29.08 -16.78
C GLN A 101 -7.97 29.30 -17.81
N ILE A 102 -7.11 28.29 -18.04
CA ILE A 102 -6.05 28.38 -19.04
C ILE A 102 -6.65 28.52 -20.44
N LEU A 103 -7.65 27.69 -20.77
CA LEU A 103 -8.34 27.76 -22.05
C LEU A 103 -9.01 29.12 -22.28
N ARG A 104 -9.59 29.72 -21.24
CA ARG A 104 -10.18 31.07 -21.31
C ARG A 104 -9.12 32.12 -21.67
N ILE A 105 -7.98 32.12 -20.99
CA ILE A 105 -6.87 33.05 -21.27
C ILE A 105 -6.35 32.87 -22.70
N LEU A 106 -6.26 31.63 -23.18
CA LEU A 106 -5.84 31.34 -24.56
C LEU A 106 -6.88 31.82 -25.58
N ALA A 107 -8.18 31.71 -25.27
CA ALA A 107 -9.25 32.21 -26.13
C ALA A 107 -9.22 33.75 -26.19
N GLU A 108 -9.07 34.42 -25.05
CA GLU A 108 -8.92 35.89 -24.96
C GLU A 108 -7.73 36.38 -25.80
N LYS A 109 -6.58 35.69 -25.74
CA LYS A 109 -5.42 36.03 -26.60
C LYS A 109 -5.71 35.87 -28.09
N ARG A 110 -6.37 34.79 -28.48
CA ARG A 110 -6.76 34.55 -29.89
C ARG A 110 -7.80 35.56 -30.39
N GLU A 111 -8.69 36.01 -29.53
CA GLU A 111 -9.63 37.09 -29.85
C GLU A 111 -8.88 38.39 -30.09
N HIS A 112 -7.97 38.76 -29.19
CA HIS A 112 -7.15 39.95 -29.34
C HIS A 112 -6.30 39.94 -30.62
N GLU A 113 -5.69 38.80 -30.97
CA GLU A 113 -4.97 38.64 -32.25
C GLU A 113 -5.85 38.94 -33.46
N ARG A 114 -7.12 38.48 -33.45
CA ARG A 114 -8.08 38.77 -34.53
C ARG A 114 -8.47 40.24 -34.56
N GLU A 115 -8.72 40.85 -33.40
CA GLU A 115 -9.07 42.27 -33.30
C GLU A 115 -7.96 43.16 -33.87
N VAL A 116 -6.70 42.86 -33.55
CA VAL A 116 -5.54 43.59 -34.07
C VAL A 116 -5.47 43.49 -35.59
N LEU A 117 -5.65 42.30 -36.16
CA LEU A 117 -5.64 42.11 -37.62
C LEU A 117 -6.79 42.86 -38.30
N LEU A 118 -8.01 42.78 -37.75
CA LEU A 118 -9.16 43.50 -38.28
C LEU A 118 -8.94 45.02 -38.23
N LYS A 119 -8.41 45.53 -37.12
CA LYS A 119 -8.10 46.95 -36.96
C LYS A 119 -7.04 47.43 -37.96
N ALA A 120 -5.98 46.63 -38.19
CA ALA A 120 -4.97 46.96 -39.19
C ALA A 120 -5.56 47.05 -40.61
N MET A 121 -6.47 46.14 -40.96
CA MET A 121 -7.18 46.18 -42.25
C MET A 121 -8.10 47.40 -42.35
N GLU A 122 -8.83 47.73 -41.29
CA GLU A 122 -9.72 48.88 -41.23
C GLU A 122 -8.94 50.20 -41.36
N GLU A 123 -7.84 50.37 -40.62
CA GLU A 123 -6.99 51.55 -40.70
C GLU A 123 -6.39 51.73 -42.10
N ASN A 124 -5.93 50.65 -42.73
CA ASN A 124 -5.42 50.69 -44.10
C ASN A 124 -6.50 51.08 -45.13
N SER A 125 -7.71 50.55 -44.96
CA SER A 125 -8.86 50.90 -45.82
C SER A 125 -9.25 52.37 -45.63
N ASN A 126 -9.27 52.84 -44.38
CA ASN A 126 -9.55 54.23 -44.04
C ASN A 126 -8.52 55.20 -44.61
N PHE A 127 -7.23 54.85 -44.53
CA PHE A 127 -6.17 55.66 -45.13
C PHE A 127 -6.34 55.77 -46.64
N SER A 128 -6.62 54.65 -47.31
CA SER A 128 -6.84 54.60 -48.76
C SER A 128 -8.01 55.49 -49.19
N ARG A 129 -9.15 55.37 -48.49
CA ARG A 129 -10.35 56.20 -48.72
C ARG A 129 -10.06 57.69 -48.52
N MET A 130 -9.45 58.08 -47.40
CA MET A 130 -9.13 59.50 -47.14
C MET A 130 -8.15 60.07 -48.16
N ALA A 131 -7.20 59.26 -48.64
CA ALA A 131 -6.25 59.68 -49.68
C ALA A 131 -6.98 59.91 -51.02
N GLU A 132 -7.91 59.03 -51.38
CA GLU A 132 -8.73 59.14 -52.59
C GLU A 132 -9.62 60.39 -52.56
N GLU A 133 -10.36 60.61 -51.46
CA GLU A 133 -11.22 61.80 -51.27
C GLU A 133 -10.41 63.10 -51.37
N LYS A 134 -9.23 63.15 -50.75
CA LYS A 134 -8.34 64.31 -50.84
C LYS A 134 -7.79 64.55 -52.25
N LEU A 135 -7.52 63.48 -53.00
CA LEU A 135 -7.06 63.59 -54.38
C LEU A 135 -8.18 64.13 -55.27
N GLN A 136 -9.40 63.61 -55.13
CA GLN A 136 -10.57 64.07 -55.88
C GLN A 136 -10.88 65.55 -55.65
N LEU A 137 -10.68 66.07 -54.44
CA LEU A 137 -10.88 67.51 -54.15
C LEU A 137 -9.82 68.42 -54.79
N LYS A 138 -8.63 67.89 -55.10
CA LYS A 138 -7.49 68.65 -55.63
C LYS A 138 -7.39 68.63 -57.16
N MET A 139 -8.11 67.73 -57.82
CA MET A 139 -8.19 67.59 -59.27
C MET A 139 -9.39 68.35 -59.81
#